data_AF-A0A9R0U9B3-F1
#
_entry.id   AF-A0A9R0U9B3-F1
#
_cell.length_a   1.000
_cell.length_b   1.000
_cell.length_c   1.000
_cell.angle_alpha   90.00
_cell.angle_beta   90.00
_cell.angle_gamma   90.00
#
_symmetry.space_group_name_H-M   'P 1'
#
loop_
_entity.id
_entity.type
_entity.pdbx_description
1 polymer ?
#
loop_
_entity_poly.entity_id
_entity_poly.type
_entity_poly.pdbx_seq_one_letter_code
_entity_poly.pdbx_strand_id
1 'polypeptide(L)'
;MPKRAVIVSLVALLVVATAVVVLVVTRAAGPAPAEAANRADAAPVIGTAVTTPPVSTSPPSPSATTTTPASSSVTAPTSAAGSADAPLAGRIKPGASHSGVATFYDTDGTGACGYDASPDPLNAAMNVADFEGSQACGAYVEVHAAGGASVTVRITNLCPAPCRVGQLDLNPKAFDRLGARVRGEIPVTWKLVSQPSAKQISLRYKEGSSQYWCGIQVLDHRNPVARLEVRAGSSWKRLQRTDYNYFLSENGAGCGGAVAVTDIYGERLVIDALPVKAGVSQPANRQFAQH
;
A
#
# COMPACT_ATOMS: atom_id res chain seq x y z
N MET A 1 -10.53 59.20 67.61
CA MET A 1 -9.28 58.86 68.35
C MET A 1 -8.47 57.85 67.53
N PRO A 2 -7.18 57.59 67.82
CA PRO A 2 -6.16 57.62 66.74
C PRO A 2 -5.60 56.29 66.22
N LYS A 3 -5.26 56.27 64.90
CA LYS A 3 -4.04 55.72 64.22
C LYS A 3 -3.73 54.20 64.42
N ARG A 4 -3.08 53.47 63.49
CA ARG A 4 -2.04 53.79 62.50
C ARG A 4 -2.11 52.92 61.22
N ALA A 5 -1.67 53.53 60.11
CA ALA A 5 -0.79 53.06 59.01
C ALA A 5 -0.92 51.63 58.43
N VAL A 6 -1.06 51.40 57.10
CA VAL A 6 -0.26 51.84 55.90
C VAL A 6 1.09 51.10 55.84
N ILE A 7 1.46 50.40 54.75
CA ILE A 7 2.03 50.92 53.48
C ILE A 7 1.57 50.13 52.23
N VAL A 8 1.37 50.85 51.11
CA VAL A 8 1.34 50.33 49.73
C VAL A 8 2.06 51.34 48.79
N SER A 9 3.06 50.91 48.02
CA SER A 9 3.53 51.45 46.71
C SER A 9 4.68 50.56 46.19
N LEU A 10 4.91 50.23 44.91
CA LEU A 10 4.77 50.87 43.58
C LEU A 10 5.98 51.71 43.10
N VAL A 11 6.18 51.69 41.77
CA VAL A 11 7.10 52.52 40.93
C VAL A 11 8.61 52.13 40.96
N ALA A 12 9.41 52.15 39.87
CA ALA A 12 9.19 51.95 38.41
C ALA A 12 10.55 51.79 37.66
N LEU A 13 10.50 51.76 36.32
CA LEU A 13 11.57 51.57 35.30
C LEU A 13 12.73 52.61 35.32
N LEU A 14 13.93 52.19 34.91
CA LEU A 14 14.67 52.53 33.66
C LEU A 14 16.03 51.77 33.69
N VAL A 15 16.55 51.05 32.67
CA VAL A 15 16.98 51.39 31.29
C VAL A 15 18.20 52.32 31.23
N VAL A 16 19.36 51.79 30.77
CA VAL A 16 20.46 52.36 29.93
C VAL A 16 21.73 51.49 30.06
N ALA A 17 22.67 51.56 29.09
CA ALA A 17 23.97 50.84 29.04
C ALA A 17 25.10 51.84 28.66
N THR A 18 26.41 51.56 28.59
CA THR A 18 27.25 50.34 28.39
C THR A 18 28.46 50.33 29.40
N ALA A 19 29.66 49.74 29.27
CA ALA A 19 30.41 49.05 28.19
C ALA A 19 31.63 48.22 28.70
N VAL A 20 32.27 47.47 27.78
CA VAL A 20 33.71 47.07 27.67
C VAL A 20 34.49 46.57 28.92
N VAL A 21 34.96 45.31 28.85
CA VAL A 21 36.37 44.87 29.03
C VAL A 21 36.64 43.69 28.08
N VAL A 22 37.88 43.48 27.64
CA VAL A 22 38.32 42.48 26.63
C VAL A 22 39.25 41.43 27.24
N LEU A 23 39.17 40.17 26.82
CA LEU A 23 40.34 39.28 26.72
C LEU A 23 40.24 38.27 25.57
N VAL A 24 41.40 37.86 25.05
CA VAL A 24 41.62 37.19 23.75
C VAL A 24 41.66 35.67 23.87
N VAL A 25 41.06 34.97 22.89
CA VAL A 25 41.50 33.64 22.42
C VAL A 25 41.47 33.63 20.88
N THR A 26 42.47 33.07 20.23
CA THR A 26 42.65 33.11 18.77
C THR A 26 42.48 31.75 18.09
N ARG A 27 41.90 31.76 16.88
CA ARG A 27 42.29 30.88 15.76
C ARG A 27 41.81 31.45 14.42
N ALA A 28 42.53 31.14 13.35
CA ALA A 28 42.44 31.86 12.08
C ALA A 28 41.39 31.29 11.10
N ALA A 29 40.96 32.12 10.16
CA ALA A 29 40.10 31.76 9.04
C ALA A 29 40.88 31.76 7.72
N GLY A 30 40.40 31.01 6.73
CA GLY A 30 40.85 31.06 5.33
C GLY A 30 39.63 31.11 4.40
N PRO A 31 39.66 31.88 3.29
CA PRO A 31 38.50 32.07 2.42
C PRO A 31 38.38 30.98 1.34
N ALA A 32 37.17 30.80 0.82
CA ALA A 32 36.89 30.05 -0.40
C ALA A 32 36.88 30.96 -1.63
N PRO A 33 37.21 30.45 -2.83
CA PRO A 33 36.87 31.06 -4.10
C PRO A 33 35.72 30.32 -4.82
N ALA A 34 35.13 30.98 -5.81
CA ALA A 34 34.22 30.41 -6.81
C ALA A 34 34.65 30.89 -8.22
N GLU A 35 33.79 30.64 -9.22
CA GLU A 35 33.85 31.14 -10.61
C GLU A 35 34.65 30.29 -11.63
N ALA A 36 34.25 30.40 -12.91
CA ALA A 36 34.72 29.56 -14.02
C ALA A 36 34.54 30.24 -15.39
N ALA A 37 35.54 30.13 -16.29
CA ALA A 37 35.40 30.51 -17.71
C ALA A 37 36.49 29.88 -18.63
N ASN A 38 36.07 29.46 -19.84
CA ASN A 38 36.77 29.39 -21.16
C ASN A 38 38.30 29.10 -21.28
N ARG A 39 38.88 28.44 -22.31
CA ARG A 39 38.52 27.75 -23.58
C ARG A 39 39.78 27.83 -24.48
N ALA A 40 40.01 26.84 -25.36
CA ALA A 40 41.04 26.80 -26.44
C ALA A 40 42.53 26.70 -25.98
N ASP A 41 43.44 25.96 -26.65
CA ASP A 41 43.36 24.96 -27.74
C ASP A 41 44.65 24.06 -27.66
N ALA A 42 45.07 23.12 -28.53
CA ALA A 42 44.82 22.86 -29.96
C ALA A 42 44.98 21.34 -30.33
N ALA A 43 45.29 21.06 -31.61
CA ALA A 43 45.45 19.72 -32.24
C ALA A 43 46.89 19.12 -32.12
N PRO A 44 47.14 17.84 -32.51
CA PRO A 44 47.18 17.46 -33.94
C PRO A 44 46.49 16.13 -34.35
N VAL A 45 46.28 16.05 -35.68
CA VAL A 45 45.89 14.90 -36.56
C VAL A 45 46.68 13.61 -36.21
N ILE A 46 46.17 12.37 -36.23
CA ILE A 46 45.64 11.51 -37.34
C ILE A 46 44.79 10.36 -36.73
N GLY A 47 43.76 9.76 -37.37
CA GLY A 47 43.15 10.02 -38.69
C GLY A 47 42.98 8.77 -39.59
N THR A 48 41.87 8.03 -39.51
CA THR A 48 41.43 6.98 -40.48
C THR A 48 39.91 6.82 -40.44
N ALA A 49 39.30 6.38 -41.54
CA ALA A 49 37.84 6.20 -41.64
C ALA A 49 37.48 4.77 -42.11
N VAL A 50 36.53 4.12 -41.42
CA VAL A 50 35.89 2.87 -41.89
C VAL A 50 34.38 2.91 -41.65
N THR A 51 33.67 2.75 -42.76
CA THR A 51 32.28 2.44 -43.04
C THR A 51 31.49 1.62 -41.99
N THR A 52 30.22 1.94 -41.82
CA THR A 52 29.22 1.12 -41.09
C THR A 52 28.68 -0.05 -41.94
N PRO A 53 28.50 -1.26 -41.37
CA PRO A 53 27.62 -2.30 -41.91
C PRO A 53 26.19 -2.21 -41.35
N PRO A 54 25.16 -2.79 -42.03
CA PRO A 54 23.75 -2.52 -41.73
C PRO A 54 23.05 -3.51 -40.78
N VAL A 55 21.87 -3.10 -40.32
CA VAL A 55 20.87 -3.94 -39.63
C VAL A 55 20.51 -5.17 -40.48
N SER A 56 20.44 -6.34 -39.83
CA SER A 56 19.95 -7.59 -40.45
C SER A 56 18.67 -8.07 -39.77
N THR A 57 17.51 -7.74 -40.36
CA THR A 57 16.21 -8.30 -39.98
C THR A 57 15.99 -9.65 -40.67
N SER A 58 15.54 -10.66 -39.92
CA SER A 58 15.25 -12.00 -40.48
C SER A 58 13.77 -12.11 -40.88
N PRO A 59 13.43 -12.49 -42.13
CA PRO A 59 12.05 -12.71 -42.56
C PRO A 59 11.57 -14.13 -42.21
N PRO A 60 10.30 -14.33 -41.79
CA PRO A 60 9.71 -15.65 -41.65
C PRO A 60 9.37 -16.27 -43.02
N SER A 61 9.51 -17.60 -43.13
CA SER A 61 9.25 -18.34 -44.38
C SER A 61 7.75 -18.64 -44.59
N PRO A 62 7.19 -18.46 -45.79
CA PRO A 62 5.80 -18.80 -46.09
C PRO A 62 5.63 -20.31 -46.36
N SER A 63 4.85 -20.99 -45.53
CA SER A 63 4.32 -22.34 -45.83
C SER A 63 2.82 -22.25 -46.09
N ALA A 64 2.39 -22.58 -47.30
CA ALA A 64 0.99 -22.59 -47.68
C ALA A 64 0.38 -23.98 -47.47
N THR A 65 -0.78 -24.08 -46.80
CA THR A 65 -1.61 -25.28 -46.82
C THR A 65 -3.09 -24.91 -46.77
N THR A 66 -3.74 -25.19 -47.90
CA THR A 66 -5.15 -25.54 -48.17
C THR A 66 -6.25 -25.19 -47.17
N THR A 67 -7.33 -24.60 -47.69
CA THR A 67 -8.60 -24.29 -47.02
C THR A 67 -9.41 -25.52 -46.57
N THR A 68 -10.14 -25.38 -45.46
CA THR A 68 -11.38 -26.14 -45.18
C THR A 68 -12.28 -25.32 -44.25
N PRO A 69 -13.55 -25.01 -44.62
CA PRO A 69 -14.45 -24.23 -43.78
C PRO A 69 -15.20 -25.12 -42.78
N ALA A 70 -14.76 -25.16 -41.52
CA ALA A 70 -15.47 -25.83 -40.43
C ALA A 70 -16.48 -24.88 -39.76
N SER A 71 -17.78 -25.13 -39.94
CA SER A 71 -18.82 -24.42 -39.20
C SER A 71 -18.88 -24.90 -37.74
N SER A 72 -18.35 -24.09 -36.82
CA SER A 72 -18.51 -24.29 -35.37
C SER A 72 -19.58 -23.34 -34.83
N SER A 73 -20.65 -23.89 -34.28
CA SER A 73 -21.76 -23.12 -33.70
C SER A 73 -21.31 -22.27 -32.51
N VAL A 74 -21.61 -20.97 -32.55
CA VAL A 74 -21.37 -20.06 -31.42
C VAL A 74 -22.35 -20.40 -30.29
N THR A 75 -21.92 -21.29 -29.40
CA THR A 75 -22.61 -21.54 -28.14
C THR A 75 -22.32 -20.35 -27.23
N ALA A 76 -23.20 -19.37 -27.23
CA ALA A 76 -23.09 -18.21 -26.35
C ALA A 76 -23.04 -18.70 -24.87
N PRO A 77 -22.11 -18.20 -24.04
CA PRO A 77 -22.09 -18.56 -22.64
C PRO A 77 -23.37 -18.03 -21.99
N THR A 78 -24.25 -18.94 -21.57
CA THR A 78 -25.44 -18.58 -20.79
C THR A 78 -24.98 -17.84 -19.54
N SER A 79 -25.49 -16.62 -19.33
CA SER A 79 -25.20 -15.81 -18.15
C SER A 79 -25.73 -16.48 -16.89
N ALA A 80 -24.96 -17.40 -16.32
CA ALA A 80 -25.23 -18.01 -15.04
C ALA A 80 -25.26 -16.90 -13.98
N ALA A 81 -26.46 -16.62 -13.44
CA ALA A 81 -26.61 -15.74 -12.30
C ALA A 81 -25.90 -16.40 -11.11
N GLY A 82 -24.70 -15.91 -10.79
CA GLY A 82 -23.83 -16.54 -9.80
C GLY A 82 -24.50 -16.65 -8.43
N SER A 83 -24.63 -17.88 -7.93
CA SER A 83 -25.28 -18.20 -6.66
C SER A 83 -24.68 -17.39 -5.50
N ALA A 84 -25.53 -17.02 -4.54
CA ALA A 84 -25.13 -16.18 -3.41
C ALA A 84 -24.23 -16.90 -2.39
N ASP A 85 -24.13 -18.23 -2.47
CA ASP A 85 -23.59 -19.11 -1.43
C ASP A 85 -22.11 -19.50 -1.62
N ALA A 86 -21.36 -18.78 -2.46
CA ALA A 86 -19.91 -18.92 -2.51
C ALA A 86 -19.30 -18.44 -1.17
N PRO A 87 -18.39 -19.21 -0.52
CA PRO A 87 -17.78 -18.80 0.75
C PRO A 87 -17.15 -17.40 0.67
N LEU A 88 -17.49 -16.55 1.65
CA LEU A 88 -16.95 -15.19 1.70
C LEU A 88 -15.46 -15.17 2.09
N ALA A 89 -15.01 -16.15 2.88
CA ALA A 89 -13.63 -16.31 3.30
C ALA A 89 -12.92 -17.38 2.46
N GLY A 90 -11.75 -17.03 1.92
CA GLY A 90 -10.84 -17.97 1.26
C GLY A 90 -9.95 -18.73 2.26
N ARG A 91 -8.65 -18.73 2.01
CA ARG A 91 -7.62 -19.39 2.84
C ARG A 91 -7.42 -18.68 4.17
N ILE A 92 -7.37 -17.35 4.17
CA ILE A 92 -7.36 -16.54 5.40
C ILE A 92 -8.80 -16.43 5.88
N LYS A 93 -9.11 -17.11 6.99
CA LYS A 93 -10.46 -17.22 7.54
C LYS A 93 -10.47 -17.30 9.07
N PRO A 94 -11.62 -17.01 9.72
CA PRO A 94 -11.70 -17.00 11.17
C PRO A 94 -11.43 -18.38 11.78
N GLY A 95 -10.78 -18.42 12.94
CA GLY A 95 -10.44 -19.66 13.67
C GLY A 95 -9.37 -20.54 13.01
N ALA A 96 -8.92 -20.26 11.80
CA ALA A 96 -7.82 -20.99 11.17
C ALA A 96 -6.46 -20.58 11.78
N SER A 97 -5.67 -21.58 12.16
CA SER A 97 -4.26 -21.41 12.52
C SER A 97 -3.40 -22.00 11.41
N HIS A 98 -2.44 -21.20 10.94
CA HIS A 98 -1.50 -21.54 9.88
C HIS A 98 -0.13 -21.73 10.50
N SER A 99 0.69 -22.61 9.91
CA SER A 99 2.07 -22.88 10.35
C SER A 99 3.02 -22.66 9.17
N GLY A 100 4.20 -22.15 9.45
CA GLY A 100 5.21 -21.88 8.44
C GLY A 100 6.43 -21.22 9.04
N VAL A 101 6.98 -20.23 8.33
CA VAL A 101 8.16 -19.49 8.74
C VAL A 101 7.97 -18.00 8.53
N ALA A 102 8.69 -17.20 9.31
CA ALA A 102 8.92 -15.80 9.02
C ALA A 102 10.34 -15.63 8.45
N THR A 103 10.44 -14.88 7.35
CA THR A 103 11.66 -14.22 6.84
C THR A 103 11.48 -12.70 6.96
N PHE A 104 12.43 -11.89 6.48
CA PHE A 104 12.24 -10.44 6.40
C PHE A 104 12.81 -9.80 5.14
N TYR A 105 12.17 -8.70 4.72
CA TYR A 105 12.63 -7.81 3.65
C TYR A 105 12.42 -6.33 4.01
N ASP A 106 13.18 -5.42 3.41
CA ASP A 106 13.02 -3.98 3.64
C ASP A 106 11.79 -3.43 2.89
N THR A 107 10.89 -2.78 3.63
CA THR A 107 9.65 -2.19 3.08
C THR A 107 9.10 -1.06 3.96
N ASP A 108 8.52 -0.07 3.30
CA ASP A 108 7.73 1.05 3.83
C ASP A 108 6.22 0.75 3.90
N GLY A 109 5.81 -0.52 3.70
CA GLY A 109 4.41 -0.93 3.66
C GLY A 109 3.72 -0.77 2.31
N THR A 110 4.41 -0.28 1.27
CA THR A 110 3.97 -0.43 -0.12
C THR A 110 4.09 -1.88 -0.59
N GLY A 111 3.41 -2.23 -1.68
CA GLY A 111 3.44 -3.56 -2.27
C GLY A 111 2.25 -3.86 -3.18
N ALA A 112 2.08 -5.13 -3.53
CA ALA A 112 1.01 -5.62 -4.41
C ALA A 112 -0.40 -5.20 -3.98
N CYS A 113 -0.67 -4.93 -2.70
CA CYS A 113 -1.97 -4.44 -2.25
C CYS A 113 -2.27 -2.96 -2.61
N GLY A 114 -1.37 -2.27 -3.30
CA GLY A 114 -1.58 -0.90 -3.78
C GLY A 114 -1.84 0.10 -2.66
N TYR A 115 -1.25 -0.10 -1.49
CA TYR A 115 -1.28 0.83 -0.37
C TYR A 115 -0.10 1.81 -0.43
N ASP A 116 -0.29 2.97 0.18
CA ASP A 116 0.73 4.02 0.25
C ASP A 116 1.76 3.71 1.34
N ALA A 117 2.95 4.29 1.19
CA ALA A 117 4.02 4.22 2.19
C ALA A 117 3.54 4.71 3.57
N SER A 118 3.97 4.02 4.62
CA SER A 118 3.65 4.33 6.00
C SER A 118 4.95 4.40 6.83
N PRO A 119 5.09 5.34 7.77
CA PRO A 119 6.35 5.53 8.50
C PRO A 119 6.64 4.44 9.55
N ASP A 120 5.63 3.69 10.00
CA ASP A 120 5.81 2.56 10.93
C ASP A 120 4.81 1.41 10.70
N PRO A 121 4.88 0.73 9.54
CA PRO A 121 3.96 -0.35 9.22
C PRO A 121 4.54 -1.67 9.71
N LEU A 122 4.04 -2.19 10.83
CA LEU A 122 4.20 -3.61 11.13
C LEU A 122 3.42 -4.38 10.07
N ASN A 123 4.13 -4.91 9.07
CA ASN A 123 3.54 -5.45 7.85
C ASN A 123 4.27 -6.68 7.34
N ALA A 124 3.63 -7.39 6.42
CA ALA A 124 4.17 -8.59 5.79
C ALA A 124 3.71 -8.76 4.34
N ALA A 125 4.54 -9.42 3.56
CA ALA A 125 4.16 -10.08 2.33
C ALA A 125 3.72 -11.53 2.60
N MET A 126 2.78 -12.04 1.80
CA MET A 126 2.35 -13.44 1.82
C MET A 126 2.71 -14.15 0.52
N ASN A 127 2.97 -15.46 0.59
CA ASN A 127 3.15 -16.31 -0.58
C ASN A 127 1.94 -16.28 -1.53
N VAL A 128 2.16 -16.60 -2.81
CA VAL A 128 1.13 -16.58 -3.89
C VAL A 128 -0.18 -17.27 -3.49
N ALA A 129 -0.11 -18.41 -2.80
CA ALA A 129 -1.30 -19.18 -2.44
C ALA A 129 -2.12 -18.47 -1.37
N ASP A 130 -1.50 -18.05 -0.25
CA ASP A 130 -2.21 -17.42 0.87
C ASP A 130 -2.53 -15.92 0.64
N PHE A 131 -1.83 -15.26 -0.29
CA PHE A 131 -2.19 -13.92 -0.80
C PHE A 131 -3.50 -13.94 -1.62
N GLU A 132 -3.75 -15.06 -2.29
CA GLU A 132 -5.02 -15.47 -2.92
C GLU A 132 -5.67 -14.39 -3.82
N GLY A 133 -4.89 -13.84 -4.76
CA GLY A 133 -5.39 -12.83 -5.71
C GLY A 133 -5.82 -11.53 -5.01
N SER A 134 -4.99 -11.04 -4.10
CA SER A 134 -5.25 -9.86 -3.26
C SER A 134 -6.37 -10.01 -2.21
N GLN A 135 -7.02 -11.18 -2.06
CA GLN A 135 -8.02 -11.35 -0.99
C GLN A 135 -7.42 -11.17 0.41
N ALA A 136 -6.13 -11.45 0.58
CA ALA A 136 -5.39 -11.18 1.81
C ALA A 136 -5.15 -9.69 2.11
N CYS A 137 -5.32 -8.80 1.14
CA CYS A 137 -4.89 -7.41 1.28
C CYS A 137 -5.63 -6.66 2.39
N GLY A 138 -4.85 -6.08 3.30
CA GLY A 138 -5.35 -5.36 4.46
C GLY A 138 -5.85 -6.26 5.59
N ALA A 139 -5.77 -7.59 5.46
CA ALA A 139 -5.90 -8.49 6.59
C ALA A 139 -4.86 -8.15 7.67
N TYR A 140 -5.21 -8.38 8.92
CA TYR A 140 -4.27 -8.38 10.03
C TYR A 140 -4.11 -9.81 10.54
N VAL A 141 -2.86 -10.25 10.71
CA VAL A 141 -2.56 -11.57 11.28
C VAL A 141 -1.72 -11.40 12.54
N GLU A 142 -2.08 -12.14 13.60
CA GLU A 142 -1.24 -12.27 14.78
C GLU A 142 -0.27 -13.43 14.54
N VAL A 143 1.02 -13.11 14.51
CA VAL A 143 2.13 -14.04 14.28
C VAL A 143 2.76 -14.38 15.62
N HIS A 144 2.98 -15.67 15.89
CA HIS A 144 3.59 -16.20 17.11
C HIS A 144 4.85 -16.98 16.77
N ALA A 145 5.95 -16.69 17.45
CA ALA A 145 7.17 -17.48 17.41
C ALA A 145 7.18 -18.52 18.54
N ALA A 146 7.93 -19.62 18.36
CA ALA A 146 8.02 -20.72 19.33
C ALA A 146 8.51 -20.34 20.74
N GLY A 147 9.09 -19.14 20.91
CA GLY A 147 9.47 -18.58 22.22
C GLY A 147 8.35 -17.83 22.96
N GLY A 148 7.11 -17.85 22.46
CA GLY A 148 5.96 -17.16 23.07
C GLY A 148 5.87 -15.66 22.75
N ALA A 149 6.81 -15.12 21.96
CA ALA A 149 6.73 -13.75 21.45
C ALA A 149 5.75 -13.66 20.27
N SER A 150 4.95 -12.59 20.22
CA SER A 150 3.98 -12.36 19.13
C SER A 150 4.03 -10.93 18.58
N VAL A 151 3.50 -10.76 17.36
CA VAL A 151 3.32 -9.45 16.71
C VAL A 151 2.13 -9.50 15.75
N THR A 152 1.30 -8.45 15.74
CA THR A 152 0.23 -8.29 14.75
C THR A 152 0.74 -7.48 13.57
N VAL A 153 0.64 -8.02 12.36
CA VAL A 153 1.08 -7.38 11.11
C VAL A 153 -0.07 -7.23 10.11
N ARG A 154 -0.02 -6.16 9.30
CA ARG A 154 -0.93 -5.96 8.16
C ARG A 154 -0.36 -6.62 6.91
N ILE A 155 -1.19 -7.31 6.12
CA ILE A 155 -0.78 -7.84 4.82
C ILE A 155 -0.88 -6.74 3.76
N THR A 156 0.25 -6.42 3.14
CA THR A 156 0.45 -5.27 2.24
C THR A 156 1.04 -5.67 0.88
N ASN A 157 1.64 -6.87 0.78
CA ASN A 157 2.41 -7.27 -0.39
C ASN A 157 2.28 -8.77 -0.72
N LEU A 158 2.69 -9.12 -1.93
CA LEU A 158 2.87 -10.49 -2.41
C LEU A 158 4.35 -10.84 -2.36
N CYS A 159 4.70 -11.96 -1.72
CA CYS A 159 5.97 -12.63 -1.95
C CYS A 159 5.76 -13.71 -3.03
N PRO A 160 6.39 -13.60 -4.21
CA PRO A 160 6.33 -14.64 -5.24
C PRO A 160 7.15 -15.87 -4.80
N ALA A 161 7.26 -16.88 -5.68
CA ALA A 161 8.23 -17.95 -5.48
C ALA A 161 9.65 -17.36 -5.27
N PRO A 162 10.44 -17.86 -4.30
CA PRO A 162 10.30 -19.13 -3.60
C PRO A 162 9.51 -19.12 -2.27
N CYS A 163 8.77 -18.05 -1.91
CA CYS A 163 8.00 -18.04 -0.66
C CYS A 163 7.01 -19.21 -0.58
N ARG A 164 7.05 -19.91 0.56
CA ARG A 164 6.35 -21.18 0.80
C ARG A 164 4.93 -20.96 1.32
N VAL A 165 4.04 -21.93 1.16
CA VAL A 165 2.71 -21.89 1.81
C VAL A 165 2.91 -21.75 3.34
N GLY A 166 2.13 -20.89 3.98
CA GLY A 166 2.29 -20.52 5.39
C GLY A 166 3.46 -19.56 5.69
N GLN A 167 4.35 -19.26 4.74
CA GLN A 167 5.42 -18.28 4.93
C GLN A 167 4.89 -16.84 4.91
N LEU A 168 5.37 -16.05 5.86
CA LEU A 168 5.27 -14.60 5.88
C LEU A 168 6.66 -14.00 5.65
N ASP A 169 6.76 -12.99 4.81
CA ASP A 169 7.98 -12.20 4.67
C ASP A 169 7.74 -10.85 5.36
N LEU A 170 8.29 -10.67 6.56
CA LEU A 170 7.97 -9.57 7.45
C LEU A 170 8.77 -8.31 7.10
N ASN A 171 8.26 -7.13 7.47
CA ASN A 171 9.15 -5.98 7.60
C ASN A 171 10.12 -6.19 8.79
N PRO A 172 11.31 -5.56 8.79
CA PRO A 172 12.36 -5.97 9.71
C PRO A 172 12.03 -5.63 11.17
N LYS A 173 11.26 -4.54 11.38
CA LYS A 173 10.72 -4.14 12.70
C LYS A 173 9.76 -5.17 13.28
N ALA A 174 8.97 -5.87 12.47
CA ALA A 174 8.09 -6.94 12.92
C ALA A 174 8.88 -8.22 13.21
N PHE A 175 9.88 -8.57 12.39
CA PHE A 175 10.77 -9.69 12.65
C PHE A 175 11.51 -9.54 13.98
N ASP A 176 12.01 -8.34 14.30
CA ASP A 176 12.68 -8.02 15.58
C ASP A 176 11.80 -8.27 16.82
N ARG A 177 10.47 -8.33 16.69
CA ARG A 177 9.55 -8.70 17.78
C ARG A 177 9.49 -10.20 18.04
N LEU A 178 9.87 -11.01 17.06
CA LEU A 178 9.77 -12.48 17.07
C LEU A 178 11.13 -13.18 17.23
N GLY A 179 12.22 -12.56 16.78
CA GLY A 179 13.56 -13.12 16.90
C GLY A 179 14.68 -12.25 16.31
N ALA A 180 15.93 -12.61 16.59
CA ALA A 180 17.08 -11.89 16.08
C ALA A 180 17.32 -12.17 14.59
N ARG A 181 17.44 -11.12 13.76
CA ARG A 181 17.62 -11.19 12.29
C ARG A 181 18.77 -12.08 11.81
N VAL A 182 19.80 -12.28 12.63
CA VAL A 182 20.94 -13.18 12.36
C VAL A 182 20.52 -14.63 12.09
N ARG A 183 19.30 -15.03 12.50
CA ARG A 183 18.73 -16.34 12.16
C ARG A 183 18.26 -16.47 10.71
N GLY A 184 17.99 -15.35 10.02
CA GLY A 184 17.43 -15.28 8.66
C GLY A 184 15.96 -15.72 8.58
N GLU A 185 15.68 -16.94 9.03
CA GLU A 185 14.36 -17.58 9.03
C GLU A 185 14.04 -18.10 10.44
N ILE A 186 12.77 -17.99 10.86
CA ILE A 186 12.28 -18.54 12.14
C ILE A 186 10.94 -19.27 11.95
N PRO A 187 10.70 -20.40 12.64
CA PRO A 187 9.40 -21.07 12.60
C PRO A 187 8.34 -20.25 13.34
N VAL A 188 7.17 -20.09 12.72
CA VAL A 188 6.04 -19.33 13.28
C VAL A 188 4.71 -20.04 13.03
N THR A 189 3.73 -19.72 13.87
CA THR A 189 2.31 -19.92 13.58
C THR A 189 1.63 -18.56 13.45
N TRP A 190 0.57 -18.46 12.63
CA TRP A 190 -0.22 -17.24 12.54
C TRP A 190 -1.69 -17.51 12.34
N LYS A 191 -2.54 -16.56 12.75
CA LYS A 191 -4.00 -16.59 12.58
C LYS A 191 -4.50 -15.21 12.16
N LEU A 192 -5.65 -15.16 11.50
CA LEU A 192 -6.40 -13.93 11.27
C LEU A 192 -6.83 -13.31 12.62
N VAL A 193 -6.78 -11.97 12.72
CA VAL A 193 -7.39 -11.20 13.82
C VAL A 193 -8.06 -9.93 13.29
N SER A 194 -9.16 -9.49 13.91
CA SER A 194 -9.74 -8.17 13.65
C SER A 194 -8.95 -7.09 14.38
N GLN A 195 -8.43 -6.09 13.65
CA GLN A 195 -7.64 -5.00 14.27
C GLN A 195 -8.54 -4.08 15.13
N PRO A 196 -8.34 -4.02 16.47
CA PRO A 196 -9.23 -3.23 17.34
C PRO A 196 -9.06 -1.73 17.08
N SER A 197 -7.81 -1.27 16.96
CA SER A 197 -7.40 0.13 16.78
C SER A 197 -7.44 0.63 15.33
N ALA A 198 -8.14 -0.08 14.43
CA ALA A 198 -8.34 0.36 13.07
C ALA A 198 -9.06 1.72 13.02
N LYS A 199 -8.68 2.58 12.07
CA LYS A 199 -9.38 3.83 11.77
C LYS A 199 -10.79 3.52 11.22
N GLN A 200 -11.57 4.54 10.88
CA GLN A 200 -12.76 4.33 10.06
C GLN A 200 -12.36 4.03 8.61
N ILE A 201 -13.16 3.22 7.92
CA ILE A 201 -12.98 2.86 6.51
C ILE A 201 -12.89 4.13 5.67
N SER A 202 -11.98 4.11 4.69
CA SER A 202 -11.93 5.11 3.62
C SER A 202 -12.02 4.43 2.25
N LEU A 203 -12.55 5.13 1.25
CA LEU A 203 -12.56 4.67 -0.13
C LEU A 203 -11.62 5.54 -0.98
N ARG A 204 -10.82 4.89 -1.83
CA ARG A 204 -9.98 5.56 -2.82
C ARG A 204 -10.37 5.15 -4.23
N TYR A 205 -10.61 6.13 -5.09
CA TYR A 205 -10.68 5.89 -6.53
C TYR A 205 -9.27 5.83 -7.11
N LYS A 206 -8.98 4.83 -7.96
CA LYS A 206 -7.67 4.66 -8.58
C LYS A 206 -7.32 5.85 -9.47
N GLU A 207 -6.03 6.13 -9.62
CA GLU A 207 -5.55 7.02 -10.68
C GLU A 207 -6.09 6.58 -12.07
N GLY A 208 -6.58 7.56 -12.84
CA GLY A 208 -7.35 7.37 -14.07
C GLY A 208 -8.87 7.13 -13.92
N SER A 209 -9.42 7.13 -12.70
CA SER A 209 -10.87 6.92 -12.50
C SER A 209 -11.72 8.14 -12.92
N SER A 210 -12.87 7.87 -13.52
CA SER A 210 -13.87 8.84 -13.98
C SER A 210 -15.29 8.26 -13.85
N GLN A 211 -16.30 8.94 -14.41
CA GLN A 211 -17.65 8.39 -14.55
C GLN A 211 -17.78 7.27 -15.60
N TYR A 212 -16.80 7.12 -16.51
CA TYR A 212 -16.83 6.14 -17.61
C TYR A 212 -16.09 4.83 -17.29
N TRP A 213 -15.19 4.87 -16.31
CA TRP A 213 -14.43 3.73 -15.78
C TRP A 213 -13.93 4.12 -14.39
N CYS A 214 -14.02 3.22 -13.41
CA CYS A 214 -13.36 3.44 -12.13
C CYS A 214 -12.86 2.14 -11.47
N GLY A 215 -11.73 2.25 -10.78
CA GLY A 215 -11.29 1.25 -9.80
C GLY A 215 -11.47 1.81 -8.39
N ILE A 216 -12.05 1.04 -7.48
CA ILE A 216 -12.31 1.43 -6.09
C ILE A 216 -11.49 0.54 -5.15
N GLN A 217 -10.68 1.14 -4.30
CA GLN A 217 -9.94 0.46 -3.22
C GLN A 217 -10.58 0.79 -1.87
N VAL A 218 -10.74 -0.23 -1.03
CA VAL A 218 -11.14 -0.06 0.37
C VAL A 218 -9.87 0.08 1.22
N LEU A 219 -9.86 1.08 2.09
CA LEU A 219 -8.76 1.40 2.99
C LEU A 219 -9.24 1.32 4.45
N ASP A 220 -8.29 1.08 5.36
CA ASP A 220 -8.48 1.09 6.82
C ASP A 220 -9.57 0.14 7.38
N HIS A 221 -10.07 -0.81 6.60
CA HIS A 221 -10.98 -1.87 7.06
C HIS A 221 -10.30 -2.80 8.09
N ARG A 222 -10.99 -3.16 9.19
CA ARG A 222 -10.42 -4.04 10.24
C ARG A 222 -10.47 -5.53 9.92
N ASN A 223 -11.39 -5.92 9.04
CA ASN A 223 -11.63 -7.29 8.58
C ASN A 223 -11.31 -7.37 7.07
N PRO A 224 -10.86 -8.52 6.54
CA PRO A 224 -10.67 -8.68 5.08
C PRO A 224 -11.97 -8.46 4.29
N VAL A 225 -11.88 -7.80 3.13
CA VAL A 225 -13.04 -7.49 2.29
C VAL A 225 -13.29 -8.60 1.27
N ALA A 226 -14.42 -9.30 1.42
CA ALA A 226 -14.86 -10.36 0.51
C ALA A 226 -15.48 -9.82 -0.79
N ARG A 227 -16.24 -8.72 -0.70
CA ARG A 227 -17.03 -8.18 -1.82
C ARG A 227 -17.17 -6.65 -1.75
N LEU A 228 -17.10 -6.01 -2.91
CA LEU A 228 -17.55 -4.63 -3.11
C LEU A 228 -18.63 -4.58 -4.19
N GLU A 229 -19.65 -3.76 -3.95
CA GLU A 229 -20.78 -3.53 -4.86
C GLU A 229 -21.01 -2.02 -5.00
N VAL A 230 -21.38 -1.56 -6.20
CA VAL A 230 -21.71 -0.14 -6.46
C VAL A 230 -23.18 0.02 -6.83
N ARG A 231 -23.77 1.15 -6.44
CA ARG A 231 -25.17 1.48 -6.71
C ARG A 231 -25.34 1.97 -8.15
N ALA A 232 -25.84 1.11 -9.03
CA ALA A 232 -26.15 1.45 -10.43
C ALA A 232 -27.67 1.64 -10.58
N GLY A 233 -28.13 2.88 -10.43
CA GLY A 233 -29.56 3.22 -10.39
C GLY A 233 -30.27 2.55 -9.21
N SER A 234 -31.30 1.75 -9.50
CA SER A 234 -32.03 0.94 -8.51
C SER A 234 -31.32 -0.37 -8.13
N SER A 235 -30.23 -0.74 -8.80
CA SER A 235 -29.52 -2.02 -8.65
C SER A 235 -28.22 -1.90 -7.85
N TRP A 236 -27.74 -3.02 -7.31
CA TRP A 236 -26.37 -3.17 -6.80
C TRP A 236 -25.58 -4.03 -7.79
N LYS A 237 -24.45 -3.52 -8.28
CA LYS A 237 -23.54 -4.24 -9.19
C LYS A 237 -22.30 -4.66 -8.42
N ARG A 238 -22.09 -5.98 -8.23
CA ARG A 238 -20.81 -6.51 -7.72
C ARG A 238 -19.68 -6.14 -8.69
N LEU A 239 -18.58 -5.63 -8.15
CA LEU A 239 -17.37 -5.35 -8.90
C LEU A 239 -16.36 -6.48 -8.72
N GLN A 240 -15.48 -6.69 -9.70
CA GLN A 240 -14.44 -7.72 -9.63
C GLN A 240 -13.17 -7.16 -8.98
N ARG A 241 -12.60 -7.94 -8.06
CA ARG A 241 -11.31 -7.66 -7.39
C ARG A 241 -10.16 -7.96 -8.36
N THR A 242 -9.19 -7.06 -8.44
CA THR A 242 -7.91 -7.29 -9.10
C THR A 242 -6.87 -7.85 -8.12
N ASP A 243 -5.87 -8.53 -8.67
CA ASP A 243 -4.64 -8.95 -7.97
C ASP A 243 -3.91 -7.77 -7.30
N TYR A 244 -4.06 -6.55 -7.82
CA TYR A 244 -3.55 -5.30 -7.23
C TYR A 244 -4.52 -4.58 -6.27
N ASN A 245 -5.54 -5.26 -5.73
CA ASN A 245 -6.42 -4.76 -4.65
C ASN A 245 -7.27 -3.52 -5.00
N TYR A 246 -7.80 -3.46 -6.21
CA TYR A 246 -8.90 -2.57 -6.59
C TYR A 246 -10.10 -3.37 -7.10
N PHE A 247 -11.29 -2.78 -6.97
CA PHE A 247 -12.53 -3.33 -7.50
C PHE A 247 -12.98 -2.52 -8.72
N LEU A 248 -13.07 -3.13 -9.90
CA LEU A 248 -13.28 -2.39 -11.16
C LEU A 248 -14.74 -2.35 -11.61
N SER A 249 -15.22 -1.17 -12.01
CA SER A 249 -16.40 -1.00 -12.86
C SER A 249 -15.94 -0.53 -14.24
N GLU A 250 -15.68 -1.50 -15.11
CA GLU A 250 -15.05 -1.30 -16.42
C GLU A 250 -15.85 -0.41 -17.39
N ASN A 251 -17.17 -0.32 -17.18
CA ASN A 251 -18.09 0.48 -17.99
C ASN A 251 -18.70 1.68 -17.21
N GLY A 252 -18.06 2.12 -16.13
CA GLY A 252 -18.46 3.32 -15.38
C GLY A 252 -19.72 3.15 -14.50
N ALA A 253 -20.49 2.08 -14.68
CA ALA A 253 -21.75 1.85 -13.98
C ALA A 253 -21.56 1.88 -12.45
N GLY A 254 -22.19 2.86 -11.79
CA GLY A 254 -22.12 3.06 -10.34
C GLY A 254 -20.89 3.82 -9.83
N CYS A 255 -19.98 4.28 -10.69
CA CYS A 255 -18.87 5.14 -10.30
C CYS A 255 -19.41 6.48 -9.77
N GLY A 256 -18.99 6.89 -8.57
CA GLY A 256 -19.56 8.05 -7.87
C GLY A 256 -20.86 7.77 -7.10
N GLY A 257 -21.44 6.58 -7.24
CA GLY A 257 -22.61 6.15 -6.49
C GLY A 257 -22.28 5.69 -5.07
N ALA A 258 -23.33 5.33 -4.31
CA ALA A 258 -23.16 4.65 -3.02
C ALA A 258 -22.46 3.29 -3.21
N VAL A 259 -21.69 2.88 -2.22
CA VAL A 259 -20.85 1.66 -2.25
C VAL A 259 -21.25 0.76 -1.10
N ALA A 260 -21.43 -0.54 -1.37
CA ALA A 260 -21.59 -1.54 -0.32
C ALA A 260 -20.33 -2.40 -0.25
N VAL A 261 -19.81 -2.60 0.97
CA VAL A 261 -18.64 -3.43 1.24
C VAL A 261 -19.07 -4.56 2.16
N THR A 262 -18.81 -5.81 1.76
CA THR A 262 -19.01 -6.99 2.61
C THR A 262 -17.66 -7.54 3.04
N ASP A 263 -17.48 -7.77 4.34
CA ASP A 263 -16.30 -8.48 4.84
C ASP A 263 -16.47 -10.01 4.76
N ILE A 264 -15.44 -10.74 5.19
CA ILE A 264 -15.44 -12.21 5.23
C ILE A 264 -16.31 -12.82 6.34
N TYR A 265 -16.78 -12.02 7.30
CA TYR A 265 -17.72 -12.45 8.35
C TYR A 265 -19.19 -12.33 7.90
N GLY A 266 -19.44 -11.60 6.80
CA GLY A 266 -20.75 -11.39 6.22
C GLY A 266 -21.40 -10.05 6.57
N GLU A 267 -20.72 -9.19 7.34
CA GLU A 267 -21.23 -7.85 7.61
C GLU A 267 -21.18 -7.01 6.33
N ARG A 268 -22.31 -6.41 5.94
CA ARG A 268 -22.45 -5.59 4.74
C ARG A 268 -22.71 -4.13 5.11
N LEU A 269 -21.66 -3.33 5.12
CA LEU A 269 -21.73 -1.89 5.34
C LEU A 269 -22.10 -1.17 4.04
N VAL A 270 -23.00 -0.19 4.14
CA VAL A 270 -23.29 0.76 3.06
C VAL A 270 -22.63 2.10 3.38
N ILE A 271 -21.90 2.60 2.39
CA ILE A 271 -21.20 3.87 2.35
C ILE A 271 -21.93 4.76 1.34
N ASP A 272 -22.20 6.00 1.74
CA ASP A 272 -22.91 6.98 0.92
C ASP A 272 -22.11 7.38 -0.33
N ALA A 273 -22.74 8.09 -1.27
CA ALA A 273 -22.13 8.46 -2.54
C ALA A 273 -20.92 9.39 -2.33
N LEU A 274 -19.71 8.92 -2.69
CA LEU A 274 -18.48 9.70 -2.65
C LEU A 274 -18.02 10.08 -4.07
N PRO A 275 -17.64 11.35 -4.32
CA PRO A 275 -17.30 11.83 -5.66
C PRO A 275 -16.05 11.12 -6.21
N VAL A 276 -16.01 10.93 -7.54
CA VAL A 276 -14.87 10.28 -8.22
C VAL A 276 -13.66 11.21 -8.25
N LYS A 277 -12.89 11.20 -7.15
CA LYS A 277 -11.61 11.89 -7.00
C LYS A 277 -10.49 10.86 -7.05
N ALA A 278 -9.86 10.73 -8.22
CA ALA A 278 -8.72 9.86 -8.45
C ALA A 278 -7.57 10.16 -7.44
N GLY A 279 -6.89 9.11 -6.98
CA GLY A 279 -5.75 9.20 -6.05
C GLY A 279 -6.10 9.53 -4.59
N VAL A 280 -7.22 10.22 -4.34
CA VAL A 280 -7.61 10.71 -3.02
C VAL A 280 -8.28 9.62 -2.17
N SER A 281 -7.79 9.43 -0.93
CA SER A 281 -8.50 8.67 0.10
C SER A 281 -9.61 9.53 0.71
N GLN A 282 -10.84 9.01 0.72
CA GLN A 282 -12.04 9.72 1.19
C GLN A 282 -12.69 8.94 2.34
N PRO A 283 -12.85 9.52 3.55
CA PRO A 283 -13.37 8.81 4.71
C PRO A 283 -14.85 8.48 4.56
N ALA A 284 -15.23 7.27 4.99
CA ALA A 284 -16.59 6.74 4.88
C ALA A 284 -17.39 6.75 6.20
N ASN A 285 -16.74 7.05 7.33
CA ASN A 285 -17.37 7.10 8.66
C ASN A 285 -18.14 5.82 9.04
N ARG A 286 -17.59 4.66 8.67
CA ARG A 286 -18.06 3.30 8.99
C ARG A 286 -16.86 2.41 9.35
N GLN A 287 -17.08 1.31 10.06
CA GLN A 287 -16.11 0.24 10.29
C GLN A 287 -16.86 -1.04 10.67
N PHE A 288 -16.31 -2.20 10.31
CA PHE A 288 -16.89 -3.51 10.64
C PHE A 288 -16.82 -3.81 12.15
N ALA A 289 -17.62 -4.77 12.59
CA ALA A 289 -17.54 -5.41 13.90
C ALA A 289 -16.14 -6.02 14.15
N GLN A 290 -15.79 -6.18 15.42
CA GLN A 290 -14.57 -6.86 15.84
C GLN A 290 -14.90 -8.32 16.19
N HIS A 291 -14.03 -9.23 15.77
CA HIS A 291 -14.08 -10.68 16.03
C HIS A 291 -12.73 -11.17 16.61
#